data_AF-G5I9Q7-F1
#
_entry.id   AF-G5I9Q7-F1
#
_cell.length_a   1.000
_cell.length_b   1.000
_cell.length_c   1.000
_cell.angle_alpha   90.00
_cell.angle_beta   90.00
_cell.angle_gamma   90.00
#
_symmetry.space_group_name_H-M   'P 1'
#
loop_
_entity.id
_entity.type
_entity.pdbx_description
1 polymer ?
#
loop_
_entity_poly.entity_id
_entity_poly.type
_entity_poly.pdbx_seq_one_letter_code
_entity_poly.pdbx_strand_id
1 'polypeptide(L)'
;MWSRIKRLIEIVKGFGQEKEAVFHRAFDCAANPFETMERLIELGVDRVLTSGLKPKAVDGMEMLCKLQTAYGDRIQILAGSGVNVTNASQLMDDTGISQVHSSCKDWLQDDTTVGDAVSFSMVSGEKESCYDVVSRQLVEELLKRVEAREAETC
;
A
#
# COMPACT_ATOMS: atom_id res chain seq x y z
N MET A 1 6.32 -22.80 -2.55
CA MET A 1 5.77 -21.43 -2.44
C MET A 1 5.82 -20.70 -3.79
N TRP A 2 7.01 -20.48 -4.36
CA TRP A 2 7.20 -19.73 -5.62
C TRP A 2 6.43 -20.25 -6.84
N SER A 3 6.23 -21.56 -6.97
CA SER A 3 5.45 -22.15 -8.07
C SER A 3 3.99 -21.68 -8.09
N ARG A 4 3.39 -21.44 -6.92
CA ARG A 4 2.02 -20.91 -6.81
C ARG A 4 1.96 -19.45 -7.24
N ILE A 5 2.94 -18.65 -6.83
CA ILE A 5 3.07 -17.24 -7.23
C ILE A 5 3.21 -17.14 -8.75
N LYS A 6 4.12 -17.93 -9.34
CA LYS A 6 4.31 -17.99 -10.79
C LYS A 6 2.99 -18.27 -11.53
N ARG A 7 2.26 -19.30 -11.11
CA ARG A 7 0.97 -19.67 -11.71
C ARG A 7 -0.06 -18.54 -11.63
N LEU A 8 -0.12 -17.82 -10.52
CA LEU A 8 -1.04 -16.67 -10.37
C LEU A 8 -0.66 -15.52 -11.32
N ILE A 9 0.64 -15.23 -11.45
CA ILE A 9 1.14 -14.21 -12.39
C ILE A 9 0.81 -14.60 -13.83
N GLU A 10 1.07 -15.86 -14.22
CA GLU A 10 0.73 -16.37 -15.55
C GLU A 10 -0.78 -16.24 -15.85
N ILE A 11 -1.64 -16.50 -14.86
CA ILE A 11 -3.09 -16.30 -14.99
C ILE A 11 -3.42 -14.81 -15.20
N VAL A 12 -2.88 -13.91 -14.38
CA VAL A 12 -3.10 -12.45 -14.50
C VAL A 12 -2.68 -11.95 -15.87
N LYS A 13 -1.46 -12.31 -16.31
CA LYS A 13 -0.91 -11.91 -17.61
C LYS A 13 -1.65 -12.57 -18.79
N GLY A 14 -2.28 -13.72 -18.57
CA GLY A 14 -3.15 -14.38 -19.55
C GLY A 14 -4.42 -13.59 -19.88
N PHE A 15 -4.85 -12.65 -19.03
CA PHE A 15 -5.98 -11.75 -19.31
C PHE A 15 -5.60 -10.53 -20.16
N GLY A 16 -4.31 -10.29 -20.42
CA GLY A 16 -3.81 -9.16 -21.18
C GLY A 16 -2.43 -8.70 -20.70
N GLN A 17 -1.59 -8.24 -21.64
CA GLN A 17 -0.23 -7.75 -21.31
C GLN A 17 -0.26 -6.49 -20.45
N GLU A 18 -1.35 -5.73 -20.49
CA GLU A 18 -1.57 -4.52 -19.70
C GLU A 18 -1.98 -4.82 -18.24
N LYS A 19 -2.27 -6.07 -17.89
CA LYS A 19 -2.64 -6.44 -16.52
C LYS A 19 -1.41 -6.49 -15.62
N GLU A 20 -1.48 -5.79 -14.49
CA GLU A 20 -0.41 -5.75 -13.50
C GLU A 20 -0.65 -6.74 -12.36
N ALA A 21 0.40 -7.48 -11.97
CA ALA A 21 0.45 -8.29 -10.78
C ALA A 21 1.20 -7.52 -9.67
N VAL A 22 0.46 -7.16 -8.62
CA VAL A 22 1.02 -6.46 -7.44
C VAL A 22 1.20 -7.46 -6.30
N PHE A 23 2.43 -7.66 -5.84
CA PHE A 23 2.70 -8.47 -4.66
C PHE A 23 2.43 -7.63 -3.39
N HIS A 24 1.47 -8.08 -2.59
CA HIS A 24 1.01 -7.32 -1.43
C HIS A 24 2.00 -7.37 -0.25
N ARG A 25 1.58 -6.83 0.90
CA ARG A 25 2.35 -6.74 2.15
C ARG A 25 2.83 -8.06 2.77
N ALA A 26 2.58 -9.23 2.15
CA ALA A 26 3.31 -10.45 2.51
C ALA A 26 4.83 -10.24 2.38
N PHE A 27 5.27 -9.29 1.53
CA PHE A 27 6.66 -8.88 1.43
C PHE A 27 7.25 -8.37 2.75
N ASP A 28 6.44 -7.66 3.57
CA ASP A 28 6.90 -7.12 4.86
C ASP A 28 7.28 -8.22 5.87
N CYS A 29 6.89 -9.47 5.60
CA CYS A 29 7.24 -10.65 6.41
C CYS A 29 8.41 -11.46 5.83
N ALA A 30 9.06 -10.99 4.76
CA ALA A 30 10.17 -11.70 4.13
C ALA A 30 11.42 -11.71 5.04
N ALA A 31 12.03 -12.89 5.19
CA ALA A 31 13.28 -13.03 5.95
C ALA A 31 14.47 -12.36 5.24
N ASN A 32 14.51 -12.41 3.91
CA ASN A 32 15.51 -11.75 3.08
C ASN A 32 14.81 -10.91 2.00
N PRO A 33 14.62 -9.58 2.23
CA PRO A 33 13.85 -8.74 1.32
C PRO A 33 14.52 -8.55 -0.05
N PHE A 34 15.86 -8.54 -0.12
CA PHE A 34 16.60 -8.37 -1.37
C PHE A 34 16.49 -9.60 -2.27
N GLU A 35 16.72 -10.80 -1.71
CA GLU A 35 16.51 -12.07 -2.43
C GLU A 35 15.05 -12.25 -2.85
N THR A 36 14.12 -11.84 -1.98
CA THR A 36 12.68 -11.86 -2.30
C THR A 36 12.39 -10.94 -3.49
N MET A 37 12.97 -9.74 -3.53
CA MET A 37 12.73 -8.79 -4.61
C MET A 37 13.27 -9.32 -5.95
N GLU A 38 14.50 -9.85 -5.96
CA GLU A 38 15.06 -10.53 -7.13
C GLU A 38 14.15 -11.64 -7.63
N ARG A 39 13.64 -12.47 -6.70
CA ARG A 39 12.75 -13.56 -7.07
C ARG A 39 11.41 -13.08 -7.62
N LEU A 40 10.84 -12.00 -7.08
CA LEU A 40 9.60 -11.41 -7.59
C LEU A 40 9.80 -10.82 -9.00
N ILE A 41 10.94 -10.18 -9.25
CA ILE A 41 11.33 -9.68 -10.58
C ILE A 41 11.42 -10.84 -11.58
N GLU A 42 12.15 -11.92 -11.24
CA GLU A 42 12.27 -13.10 -12.10
C GLU A 42 10.93 -13.75 -12.45
N LEU A 43 9.95 -13.65 -11.54
CA LEU A 43 8.61 -14.20 -11.72
C LEU A 43 7.70 -13.27 -12.53
N GLY A 44 8.12 -12.04 -12.81
CA GLY A 44 7.34 -11.06 -13.59
C GLY A 44 6.30 -10.29 -12.77
N VAL A 45 6.58 -10.03 -11.49
CA VAL A 45 5.78 -9.10 -10.67
C VAL A 45 6.06 -7.67 -11.11
N ASP A 46 5.01 -6.86 -11.29
CA ASP A 46 5.15 -5.49 -11.75
C ASP A 46 5.43 -4.51 -10.61
N ARG A 47 4.83 -4.77 -9.44
CA ARG A 47 4.89 -3.88 -8.29
C ARG A 47 4.87 -4.61 -6.95
N VAL A 48 5.56 -4.07 -5.95
CA VAL A 48 5.50 -4.56 -4.56
C VAL A 48 4.92 -3.50 -3.63
N LEU A 49 3.85 -3.86 -2.92
CA LEU A 49 3.29 -3.07 -1.82
C LEU A 49 4.00 -3.43 -0.52
N THR A 50 4.68 -2.46 0.08
CA THR A 50 5.54 -2.65 1.26
C THR A 50 5.54 -1.42 2.17
N SER A 51 5.73 -1.66 3.46
CA SER A 51 5.99 -0.63 4.46
C SER A 51 7.46 -0.60 4.89
N GLY A 52 8.34 -1.26 4.14
CA GLY A 52 9.76 -1.38 4.48
C GLY A 52 10.00 -2.35 5.64
N LEU A 53 9.19 -3.41 5.75
CA LEU A 53 9.28 -4.43 6.81
C LEU A 53 9.00 -3.87 8.22
N LYS A 54 8.24 -2.77 8.30
CA LYS A 54 7.85 -2.12 9.55
C LYS A 54 6.33 -2.00 9.67
N PRO A 55 5.77 -1.73 10.86
CA PRO A 55 4.32 -1.54 11.00
C PRO A 55 3.76 -0.45 10.08
N LYS A 56 4.43 0.70 9.97
CA LYS A 56 4.07 1.81 9.05
C LYS A 56 5.23 2.16 8.11
N ALA A 57 4.89 2.70 6.95
CA ALA A 57 5.86 3.06 5.90
C ALA A 57 6.89 4.10 6.38
N VAL A 58 6.44 5.08 7.17
CA VAL A 58 7.30 6.12 7.76
C VAL A 58 8.38 5.54 8.69
N ASP A 59 8.09 4.43 9.36
CA ASP A 59 9.07 3.75 10.23
C ASP A 59 10.08 2.93 9.40
N GLY A 60 9.72 2.60 8.16
CA GLY A 60 10.49 1.76 7.23
C GLY A 60 11.23 2.52 6.14
N MET A 61 11.31 3.85 6.22
CA MET A 61 11.90 4.71 5.18
C MET A 61 13.32 4.31 4.78
N GLU A 62 14.17 3.92 5.74
CA GLU A 62 15.54 3.48 5.43
C GLU A 62 15.54 2.24 4.53
N MET A 63 14.67 1.26 4.80
CA MET A 63 14.55 0.06 3.99
C MET A 63 13.91 0.37 2.63
N LEU A 64 12.89 1.23 2.61
CA LEU A 64 12.25 1.68 1.37
C LEU A 64 13.26 2.36 0.44
N CYS A 65 14.11 3.25 0.97
CA CYS A 65 15.18 3.90 0.21
C CYS A 65 16.18 2.87 -0.35
N LYS A 66 16.60 1.88 0.45
CA LYS A 66 17.51 0.80 -0.01
C LYS A 66 16.89 -0.03 -1.14
N LEU A 67 15.62 -0.40 -1.01
CA LEU A 67 14.91 -1.17 -2.04
C LEU A 67 14.72 -0.35 -3.31
N GLN A 68 14.33 0.92 -3.18
CA GLN A 68 14.16 1.83 -4.32
C GLN A 68 15.48 2.03 -5.06
N THR A 69 16.57 2.28 -4.33
CA THR A 69 17.91 2.42 -4.92
C THR A 69 18.36 1.16 -5.64
N ALA A 70 18.08 -0.03 -5.07
CA ALA A 70 18.55 -1.29 -5.65
C ALA A 70 17.69 -1.79 -6.82
N TYR A 71 16.39 -1.50 -6.83
CA TYR A 71 15.43 -2.19 -7.70
C TYR A 71 14.43 -1.31 -8.43
N GLY A 72 14.39 0.01 -8.16
CA GLY A 72 13.38 0.92 -8.71
C GLY A 72 13.31 0.96 -10.24
N ASP A 73 14.42 0.64 -10.92
CA ASP A 73 14.50 0.55 -12.39
C ASP A 73 13.97 -0.78 -12.96
N ARG A 74 13.75 -1.79 -12.12
CA ARG A 74 13.39 -3.17 -12.50
C ARG A 74 11.99 -3.57 -12.04
N ILE A 75 11.52 -3.01 -10.93
CA ILE A 75 10.20 -3.27 -10.36
C ILE A 75 9.70 -2.04 -9.63
N GLN A 76 8.41 -1.76 -9.73
CA GLN A 76 7.82 -0.61 -9.05
C GLN A 76 7.65 -0.90 -7.55
N ILE A 77 7.86 0.12 -6.72
CA ILE A 77 7.62 0.04 -5.28
C ILE A 77 6.43 0.93 -4.93
N LEU A 78 5.45 0.34 -4.24
CA LEU A 78 4.28 1.02 -3.72
C LEU A 78 4.40 1.13 -2.20
N ALA A 79 4.74 2.31 -1.71
CA ALA A 79 4.86 2.53 -0.27
C ALA A 79 3.45 2.55 0.37
N GLY A 80 3.22 1.70 1.37
CA GLY A 80 1.91 1.60 2.01
C GLY A 80 1.97 1.28 3.50
N SER A 81 0.82 1.33 4.16
CA SER A 81 0.66 1.29 5.63
C SER A 81 0.90 2.64 6.32
N GLY A 82 -0.18 3.30 6.71
CA GLY A 82 -0.15 4.57 7.44
C GLY A 82 0.16 5.81 6.59
N VAL A 83 0.24 5.67 5.27
CA VAL A 83 0.44 6.81 4.36
C VAL A 83 -0.82 7.66 4.31
N ASN A 84 -0.67 8.98 4.43
CA ASN A 84 -1.75 9.96 4.45
C ASN A 84 -1.22 11.35 4.03
N VAL A 85 -2.10 12.36 4.00
CA VAL A 85 -1.77 13.72 3.53
C VAL A 85 -0.58 14.35 4.26
N THR A 86 -0.35 14.03 5.54
CA THR A 86 0.72 14.69 6.33
C THR A 86 2.11 14.11 6.07
N ASN A 87 2.20 12.87 5.55
CA ASN A 87 3.48 12.17 5.41
C ASN A 87 3.81 11.74 3.98
N ALA A 88 2.86 11.77 3.04
CA ALA A 88 3.05 11.23 1.70
C ALA A 88 4.22 11.89 0.96
N SER A 89 4.26 13.22 0.88
CA SER A 89 5.33 13.91 0.12
C SER A 89 6.71 13.67 0.71
N GLN A 90 6.87 13.83 2.03
CA GLN A 90 8.15 13.59 2.69
C GLN A 90 8.64 12.15 2.46
N LEU A 91 7.73 11.18 2.56
CA LEU A 91 8.06 9.79 2.27
C LEU A 91 8.55 9.62 0.83
N MET A 92 7.87 10.21 -0.15
CA MET A 92 8.25 10.13 -1.56
C MET A 92 9.61 10.81 -1.81
N ASP A 93 9.86 11.97 -1.20
CA ASP A 93 11.10 12.74 -1.35
C ASP A 93 12.30 12.00 -0.78
N ASP A 94 12.18 11.47 0.43
CA ASP A 94 13.29 10.83 1.14
C ASP A 94 13.62 9.43 0.61
N THR A 95 12.63 8.75 0.02
CA THR A 95 12.82 7.38 -0.48
C THR A 95 13.04 7.32 -1.99
N GLY A 96 12.67 8.37 -2.73
CA GLY A 96 12.64 8.37 -4.20
C GLY A 96 11.50 7.52 -4.79
N ILE A 97 10.57 7.03 -3.98
CA ILE A 97 9.41 6.26 -4.43
C ILE A 97 8.35 7.20 -4.99
N SER A 98 7.84 6.88 -6.19
CA SER A 98 6.82 7.68 -6.89
C SER A 98 5.38 7.22 -6.66
N GLN A 99 5.16 6.13 -5.91
CA GLN A 99 3.83 5.58 -5.71
C GLN A 99 3.52 5.32 -4.24
N VAL A 100 2.33 5.75 -3.81
CA VAL A 100 1.84 5.58 -2.44
C VAL A 100 0.49 4.87 -2.40
N HIS A 101 0.27 4.09 -1.35
CA HIS A 101 -0.99 3.39 -1.07
C HIS A 101 -1.55 3.85 0.28
N SER A 102 -2.68 4.57 0.22
CA SER A 102 -3.43 5.00 1.39
C SER A 102 -4.83 4.40 1.38
N SER A 103 -5.32 4.02 2.56
CA SER A 103 -6.72 3.62 2.72
C SER A 103 -7.69 4.80 2.63
N CYS A 104 -7.22 6.04 2.90
CA CYS A 104 -8.07 7.22 3.10
C CYS A 104 -9.31 6.91 3.97
N LYS A 105 -9.12 6.05 4.97
CA LYS A 105 -10.20 5.48 5.78
C LYS A 105 -10.75 6.52 6.75
N ASP A 106 -12.06 6.58 6.79
CA ASP A 106 -12.83 7.33 7.78
C ASP A 106 -13.95 6.45 8.34
N TRP A 107 -14.69 6.96 9.32
CA TRP A 107 -15.75 6.24 10.02
C TRP A 107 -17.05 7.02 9.94
N LEU A 108 -18.12 6.34 9.53
CA LEU A 108 -19.48 6.87 9.60
C LEU A 108 -20.28 6.11 10.65
N GLN A 109 -21.07 6.85 11.41
CA GLN A 109 -21.98 6.30 12.40
C GLN A 109 -23.25 5.80 11.71
N ASP A 110 -23.67 4.59 12.07
CA ASP A 110 -24.92 3.95 11.72
C ASP A 110 -25.50 3.28 12.97
N ASP A 111 -26.39 4.00 13.65
CA ASP A 111 -27.04 3.52 14.87
C ASP A 111 -27.94 2.30 14.63
N THR A 112 -28.26 1.96 13.38
CA THR A 112 -29.05 0.76 13.08
C THR A 112 -28.25 -0.54 13.21
N THR A 113 -26.91 -0.44 13.33
CA THR A 113 -26.01 -1.58 13.50
C THR A 113 -26.01 -2.16 14.91
N VAL A 114 -26.56 -1.45 15.89
CA VAL A 114 -26.60 -1.87 17.30
C VAL A 114 -28.02 -1.71 17.84
N GLY A 115 -28.60 -2.80 18.32
CA GLY A 115 -29.85 -2.80 19.09
C GLY A 115 -29.64 -3.34 20.50
N ASP A 116 -30.69 -3.33 21.32
CA ASP A 116 -30.63 -3.69 22.74
C ASP A 116 -30.08 -5.10 23.03
N ALA A 117 -30.34 -6.05 22.12
CA ALA A 117 -29.98 -7.47 22.29
C ALA A 117 -29.10 -8.04 21.16
N VAL A 118 -28.94 -7.31 20.06
CA VAL A 118 -28.23 -7.79 18.86
C VAL A 118 -27.38 -6.65 18.32
N SER A 119 -26.10 -6.95 18.06
CA SER A 119 -25.17 -6.05 17.40
C SER A 119 -24.65 -6.72 16.12
N PHE A 120 -24.70 -5.98 15.02
CA PHE A 120 -24.08 -6.33 13.74
C PHE A 120 -22.74 -5.61 13.55
N SER A 121 -22.25 -4.94 14.59
CA SER A 121 -21.00 -4.19 14.50
C SER A 121 -19.80 -5.09 14.24
N MET A 122 -18.95 -4.63 13.35
CA MET A 122 -17.66 -5.26 13.04
C MET A 122 -16.53 -4.73 13.91
N VAL A 123 -16.80 -3.71 14.74
CA VAL A 123 -15.79 -2.96 15.50
C VAL A 123 -16.29 -2.76 16.93
N SER A 124 -15.39 -2.83 17.92
CA SER A 124 -15.77 -2.66 19.33
C SER A 124 -15.32 -1.31 19.88
N GLY A 125 -15.88 -0.92 21.04
CA GLY A 125 -15.52 0.30 21.77
C GLY A 125 -16.19 1.55 21.20
N GLU A 126 -15.47 2.67 21.14
CA GLU A 126 -16.02 3.98 20.72
C GLU A 126 -16.55 4.02 19.28
N LYS A 127 -16.32 2.96 18.49
CA LYS A 127 -16.74 2.82 17.09
C LYS A 127 -17.72 1.67 16.90
N GLU A 128 -18.37 1.22 17.97
CA GLU A 128 -19.30 0.10 17.91
C GLU A 128 -20.51 0.39 17.02
N SER A 129 -21.00 1.62 16.94
CA SER A 129 -22.04 1.98 15.97
C SER A 129 -21.50 2.53 14.65
N CYS A 130 -20.23 2.25 14.29
CA CYS A 130 -19.61 2.79 13.09
C CYS A 130 -19.21 1.72 12.08
N TYR A 131 -19.20 2.10 10.80
CA TYR A 131 -18.58 1.34 9.71
C TYR A 131 -17.52 2.18 9.01
N ASP A 132 -16.54 1.52 8.40
CA ASP A 132 -15.48 2.23 7.70
C ASP A 132 -15.87 2.57 6.26
N VAL A 133 -15.40 3.73 5.82
CA VAL A 133 -15.58 4.22 4.46
C VAL A 133 -14.27 4.78 3.93
N VAL A 134 -14.16 4.88 2.61
CA VAL A 134 -13.14 5.71 1.98
C VAL A 134 -13.66 7.15 1.94
N SER A 135 -12.97 8.06 2.63
CA SER A 135 -13.35 9.48 2.63
C SER A 135 -12.90 10.15 1.34
N ARG A 136 -13.87 10.68 0.59
CA ARG A 136 -13.61 11.50 -0.60
C ARG A 136 -12.71 12.69 -0.28
N GLN A 137 -12.95 13.36 0.85
CA GLN A 137 -12.16 14.52 1.27
C GLN A 137 -10.69 14.13 1.47
N LEU A 138 -10.41 13.04 2.20
CA LEU A 138 -9.04 12.58 2.43
C LEU A 138 -8.33 12.19 1.12
N VAL A 139 -9.07 11.61 0.17
CA VAL A 139 -8.53 11.31 -1.18
C VAL A 139 -8.17 12.61 -1.91
N GLU A 140 -9.08 13.59 -1.96
CA GLU A 140 -8.84 14.87 -2.64
C GLU A 140 -7.67 15.64 -2.01
N GLU A 141 -7.54 15.63 -0.68
CA GLU A 141 -6.42 16.24 0.04
C GLU A 141 -5.09 15.54 -0.26
N LEU A 142 -5.08 14.21 -0.28
CA LEU A 142 -3.89 13.44 -0.62
C LEU A 142 -3.45 13.69 -2.08
N LEU A 143 -4.39 13.71 -3.03
CA LEU A 143 -4.11 14.01 -4.44
C LEU A 143 -3.48 15.39 -4.59
N LYS A 144 -4.10 16.43 -4.01
CA LYS A 144 -3.54 17.80 -4.04
C LYS A 144 -2.13 17.85 -3.49
N ARG A 145 -1.86 17.10 -2.42
CA ARG A 145 -0.53 17.08 -1.80
C ARG A 145 0.53 16.41 -2.68
N VAL A 146 0.17 15.33 -3.37
CA VAL A 146 1.06 14.63 -4.31
C VAL A 146 1.29 15.48 -5.57
N GLU A 147 0.24 16.07 -6.14
CA GLU A 147 0.33 16.94 -7.32
C GLU A 147 1.18 18.19 -7.06
N ALA A 148 0.98 18.85 -5.89
CA ALA A 148 1.77 20.02 -5.52
C ALA A 148 3.27 19.71 -5.43
N ARG A 149 3.62 18.53 -4.90
CA ARG A 149 5.01 18.04 -4.85
C ARG A 149 5.58 17.83 -6.26
N GLU A 150 4.83 17.23 -7.17
CA GLU A 150 5.29 17.02 -8.56
C GLU A 150 5.58 18.33 -9.27
N ALA A 151 4.78 19.37 -9.03
CA ALA A 151 5.01 20.71 -9.55
C ALA A 151 6.27 21.39 -8.99
N GLU A 152 6.67 21.09 -7.75
CA GLU A 152 7.87 21.63 -7.10
C GLU A 152 9.18 20.94 -7.55
N THR A 153 9.06 19.73 -8.12
CA THR A 153 10.21 18.90 -8.52
C THR A 153 10.55 19.03 -10.02
N CYS A 154 9.74 19.78 -10.79
CA CYS A 154 9.90 20.01 -12.23
C CYS A 154 10.66 21.32 -12.54
#